data_AF-A0A328PSV6-F1
#
_entry.id   AF-A0A328PSV6-F1
#
_cell.length_a   1.000
_cell.length_b   1.000
_cell.length_c   1.000
_cell.angle_alpha   90.00
_cell.angle_beta   90.00
_cell.angle_gamma   90.00
#
_symmetry.space_group_name_H-M   'P 1'
#
loop_
_entity.id
_entity.type
_entity.pdbx_description
1 polymer ?
#
loop_
_entity_poly.entity_id
_entity_poly.type
_entity_poly.pdbx_seq_one_letter_code
_entity_poly.pdbx_strand_id
1 'polypeptide(L)'
;MSSMSSNPIGPAFNVNSMNVNKMDVRDATEAFVSDIFAKILNSAQDSELFKENKLIPESNTEKWFKEWINVEYANMLTQKSLTPLVDQIISSFPPQR
;
A
#
# COMPACT_ATOMS: atom_id res chain seq x y z
N MET A 1 -31.77 -16.93 11.06
CA MET A 1 -30.78 -17.57 10.16
C MET A 1 -29.68 -16.56 9.86
N SER A 2 -28.47 -17.07 9.67
CA SER A 2 -27.15 -16.42 9.85
C SER A 2 -26.95 -15.03 9.26
N SER A 3 -26.08 -14.27 9.94
CA SER A 3 -25.52 -12.96 9.61
C SER A 3 -24.69 -12.96 8.32
N MET A 4 -24.70 -11.83 7.61
CA MET A 4 -23.58 -11.42 6.75
C MET A 4 -23.05 -10.08 7.24
N SER A 5 -21.98 -10.17 8.04
CA SER A 5 -21.06 -9.06 8.29
C SER A 5 -20.24 -8.83 7.02
N SER A 6 -20.56 -7.77 6.29
CA SER A 6 -19.63 -7.17 5.34
C SER A 6 -18.86 -6.09 6.09
N ASN A 7 -17.85 -6.48 6.85
CA ASN A 7 -16.79 -5.54 7.23
C ASN A 7 -15.82 -5.51 6.05
N PRO A 8 -15.79 -4.44 5.22
CA PRO A 8 -14.68 -4.26 4.32
C PRO A 8 -13.50 -3.91 5.21
N ILE A 9 -12.65 -4.90 5.51
CA ILE A 9 -11.28 -4.62 5.91
C ILE A 9 -10.64 -4.06 4.63
N GLY A 10 -10.90 -2.77 4.40
CA GLY A 10 -10.48 -2.06 3.20
C GLY A 10 -8.96 -1.87 3.22
N PRO A 11 -8.34 -1.71 2.03
CA PRO A 11 -6.91 -1.50 1.93
C PRO A 11 -6.53 -0.26 2.75
N ALA A 12 -5.43 -0.35 3.50
CA ALA A 12 -4.89 0.75 4.31
C ALA A 12 -4.67 2.04 3.50
N PHE A 13 -4.68 1.96 2.16
CA PHE A 13 -4.76 3.07 1.23
C PHE A 13 -6.17 3.19 0.65
N ASN A 14 -7.06 3.89 1.36
CA ASN A 14 -8.20 4.50 0.70
C ASN A 14 -7.75 5.84 0.10
N VAL A 15 -7.13 5.80 -1.07
CA VAL A 15 -6.79 7.02 -1.83
C VAL A 15 -8.02 7.88 -2.15
N ASN A 16 -9.24 7.33 -2.09
CA ASN A 16 -10.48 8.09 -2.27
C ASN A 16 -10.86 8.96 -1.05
N SER A 17 -10.24 8.78 0.12
CA SER A 17 -10.47 9.64 1.29
C SER A 17 -9.47 10.78 1.45
N MET A 18 -8.49 10.90 0.55
CA MET A 18 -7.54 12.01 0.58
C MET A 18 -8.23 13.29 0.10
N ASN A 19 -8.13 14.36 0.89
CA ASN A 19 -8.64 15.68 0.51
C ASN A 19 -7.70 16.28 -0.55
N VAL A 20 -7.96 15.92 -1.81
CA VAL A 20 -7.16 16.26 -2.98
C VAL A 20 -6.95 17.78 -3.14
N ASN A 21 -7.84 18.61 -2.60
CA ASN A 21 -7.78 20.06 -2.70
C ASN A 21 -6.70 20.72 -1.82
N LYS A 22 -6.03 19.96 -0.94
CA LYS A 22 -4.98 20.48 -0.03
C LYS A 22 -3.68 19.69 -0.07
N MET A 23 -3.59 18.67 -0.93
CA MET A 23 -2.44 17.77 -0.96
C MET A 23 -1.38 18.33 -1.90
N ASP A 24 -0.11 18.36 -1.46
CA ASP A 24 0.99 18.71 -2.35
C ASP A 24 1.14 17.63 -3.43
N VAL A 25 1.57 18.03 -4.64
CA VAL A 25 1.83 17.12 -5.77
C VAL A 25 2.86 16.06 -5.37
N ARG A 26 3.83 16.47 -4.55
CA ARG A 26 4.81 15.54 -3.98
C ARG A 26 4.14 14.49 -3.09
N ASP A 27 3.36 14.92 -2.11
CA ASP A 27 2.67 14.00 -1.19
C ASP A 27 1.78 13.02 -1.96
N ALA A 28 1.05 13.51 -2.97
CA ALA A 28 0.20 12.68 -3.80
C ALA A 28 1.01 11.65 -4.61
N THR A 29 2.17 12.05 -5.11
CA THR A 29 3.07 11.15 -5.85
C THR A 29 3.71 10.11 -4.93
N GLU A 30 4.15 10.50 -3.73
CA GLU A 30 4.68 9.57 -2.73
C GLU A 30 3.61 8.57 -2.29
N ALA A 31 2.37 9.01 -2.07
CA ALA A 31 1.26 8.11 -1.76
C ALA A 31 0.97 7.12 -2.90
N PHE A 32 0.98 7.60 -4.15
CA PHE A 32 0.79 6.76 -5.34
C PHE A 32 1.88 5.69 -5.50
N VAL A 33 3.15 6.09 -5.38
CA VAL A 33 4.28 5.15 -5.48
C VAL A 33 4.24 4.15 -4.33
N SER A 34 4.00 4.61 -3.10
CA SER A 34 3.89 3.74 -1.93
C SER A 34 2.79 2.68 -2.09
N ASP A 35 1.60 3.07 -2.56
CA ASP A 35 0.48 2.14 -2.80
C ASP A 35 0.84 1.04 -3.81
N ILE A 36 1.57 1.38 -4.88
CA ILE A 36 2.08 0.39 -5.84
C ILE A 36 3.00 -0.62 -5.15
N PHE A 37 3.98 -0.13 -4.39
CA PHE A 37 4.94 -1.01 -3.73
C PHE A 37 4.28 -1.86 -2.63
N ALA A 38 3.35 -1.31 -1.87
CA ALA A 38 2.57 -2.07 -0.88
C ALA A 38 1.80 -3.21 -1.55
N LYS A 39 1.16 -2.97 -2.70
CA LYS A 39 0.47 -4.01 -3.48
C LYS A 39 1.43 -5.09 -3.98
N ILE A 40 2.62 -4.69 -4.47
CA ILE A 40 3.65 -5.65 -4.88
C ILE A 40 4.06 -6.54 -3.70
N LEU A 41 4.36 -5.95 -2.54
CA LEU A 41 4.77 -6.68 -1.34
C LEU A 41 3.68 -7.63 -0.83
N ASN A 42 2.43 -7.18 -0.80
CA ASN A 42 1.29 -8.03 -0.43
C ASN A 42 1.14 -9.19 -1.42
N SER A 43 1.21 -8.93 -2.73
CA SER A 43 1.12 -9.99 -3.74
C SER A 43 2.28 -10.99 -3.67
N ALA A 44 3.47 -10.55 -3.25
CA ALA A 44 4.62 -11.43 -3.08
C ALA A 44 4.39 -12.43 -1.95
N GLN A 45 3.70 -12.04 -0.87
CA GLN A 45 3.38 -12.94 0.25
C GLN A 45 2.46 -14.10 -0.16
N ASP A 46 1.62 -13.91 -1.17
CA ASP A 46 0.76 -14.96 -1.73
C ASP A 46 1.50 -15.87 -2.74
N SER A 47 2.70 -15.48 -3.15
CA SER A 47 3.49 -16.24 -4.14
C SER A 47 4.08 -17.51 -3.53
N GLU A 48 4.31 -18.52 -4.38
CA GLU A 48 4.87 -19.81 -3.94
C GLU A 48 6.25 -19.72 -3.28
N LEU A 49 7.02 -18.67 -3.61
CA LEU A 49 8.34 -18.44 -3.05
C LEU A 49 8.30 -18.13 -1.54
N PHE A 50 7.19 -17.58 -1.06
CA PHE A 50 6.99 -17.19 0.35
C PHE A 50 5.91 -18.03 1.04
N LYS A 51 5.40 -19.07 0.37
CA LYS A 51 4.47 -20.02 0.99
C LYS A 51 5.20 -20.80 2.09
N GLU A 52 4.82 -20.53 3.32
CA GLU A 52 5.29 -21.28 4.47
C GLU A 52 4.46 -22.58 4.61
N ASN A 53 5.12 -23.73 4.69
CA ASN A 53 4.48 -25.01 5.00
C ASN A 53 4.12 -25.07 6.50
N LYS A 54 3.10 -24.31 6.91
CA LYS A 54 2.59 -24.29 8.28
C LYS A 54 1.47 -25.31 8.45
N LEU A 55 1.51 -26.04 9.57
CA LEU A 55 0.45 -26.99 9.96
C LEU A 55 -0.86 -26.28 10.32
N ILE A 56 -0.77 -25.03 10.79
CA ILE A 56 -1.91 -24.19 11.14
C ILE A 56 -1.97 -23.05 10.12
N PRO A 57 -3.11 -22.84 9.45
CA PRO A 57 -3.26 -21.74 8.52
C PRO A 57 -3.17 -20.40 9.24
N GLU A 58 -2.64 -19.40 8.54
CA GLU A 58 -2.51 -18.05 9.07
C GLU A 58 -3.87 -17.45 9.42
N SER A 59 -3.94 -16.84 10.61
CA SER A 59 -5.14 -16.16 11.09
C SER A 59 -5.39 -14.84 10.34
N ASN A 60 -6.63 -14.37 10.34
CA ASN A 60 -6.98 -13.08 9.75
C ASN A 60 -6.20 -11.91 10.37
N THR A 61 -5.91 -11.99 11.68
CA THR A 61 -5.13 -10.96 12.39
C THR A 61 -3.68 -10.93 11.93
N GLU A 62 -3.06 -12.10 11.74
CA GLU A 62 -1.68 -12.18 11.24
C GLU A 62 -1.58 -11.65 9.80
N LYS A 63 -2.54 -12.00 8.93
CA LYS A 63 -2.61 -11.45 7.57
C LYS A 63 -2.70 -9.93 7.57
N TRP A 64 -3.65 -9.40 8.34
CA TRP A 64 -3.83 -7.95 8.46
C TRP A 64 -2.57 -7.26 9.01
N PHE A 65 -1.89 -7.87 9.98
CA PHE A 65 -0.67 -7.31 10.55
C PHE A 65 0.49 -7.31 9.53
N LYS A 66 0.63 -8.37 8.72
CA LYS A 66 1.60 -8.42 7.62
C LYS A 66 1.33 -7.36 6.55
N GLU A 67 0.07 -7.20 6.15
CA GLU A 67 -0.34 -6.15 5.21
C GLU A 67 0.03 -4.76 5.76
N TRP A 68 -0.20 -4.51 7.04
CA TRP A 68 0.16 -3.25 7.68
C TRP A 68 1.68 -3.01 7.70
N ILE A 69 2.48 -4.04 7.98
CA ILE A 69 3.95 -3.95 7.89
C ILE A 69 4.39 -3.58 6.47
N ASN A 70 3.81 -4.22 5.45
CA ASN A 70 4.16 -3.94 4.06
C ASN A 70 3.81 -2.51 3.64
N VAL A 71 2.66 -2.01 4.12
CA VAL A 71 2.22 -0.62 3.92
C VAL A 71 3.22 0.36 4.52
N GLU A 72 3.60 0.16 5.79
CA GLU A 72 4.54 1.06 6.46
C GLU A 72 5.94 0.98 5.84
N TYR A 73 6.37 -0.22 5.45
CA TYR A 73 7.63 -0.41 4.76
C TYR A 73 7.63 0.28 3.38
N ALA A 74 6.55 0.18 2.62
CA ALA A 74 6.42 0.85 1.32
C ALA A 74 6.43 2.38 1.46
N ASN A 75 5.79 2.93 2.49
CA ASN A 75 5.84 4.36 2.81
C ASN A 75 7.28 4.80 3.08
N MET A 76 7.95 4.10 3.99
CA MET A 76 9.34 4.38 4.36
C MET A 76 10.27 4.27 3.14
N LEU A 77 10.12 3.22 2.34
CA LEU A 77 10.91 2.97 1.13
C LEU A 77 10.72 4.13 0.14
N THR A 78 9.48 4.57 -0.05
CA THR A 78 9.15 5.64 -0.98
C THR A 78 9.80 6.96 -0.58
N GLN A 79 9.66 7.33 0.70
CA GLN A 79 10.17 8.60 1.22
C GLN A 79 11.70 8.66 1.31
N LYS A 80 12.38 7.52 1.50
CA LYS A 80 13.84 7.48 1.72
C LYS A 80 14.64 7.04 0.51
N SER A 81 14.18 5.99 -0.17
CA SER A 81 14.98 5.29 -1.19
C SER A 81 14.48 5.53 -2.61
N LEU A 82 13.17 5.77 -2.78
CA LEU A 82 12.57 6.03 -4.08
C LEU A 82 12.30 7.52 -4.34
N THR A 83 12.86 8.41 -3.53
CA THR A 83 12.83 9.86 -3.76
C THR A 83 13.19 10.21 -5.22
N PRO A 84 14.23 9.63 -5.85
CA PRO A 84 14.54 9.93 -7.25
C PRO A 84 13.45 9.50 -8.24
N LEU A 85 12.75 8.40 -7.96
CA LEU A 85 11.63 7.94 -8.78
C LEU A 85 10.43 8.89 -8.64
N VAL A 86 10.12 9.31 -7.41
CA VAL A 86 9.09 10.31 -7.12
C VAL A 86 9.38 11.60 -7.90
N ASP A 87 10.62 12.09 -7.84
CA ASP A 87 11.04 13.30 -8.55
C ASP A 87 10.92 13.15 -10.07
N GLN A 88 11.27 11.98 -10.62
CA GLN A 88 11.10 11.68 -12.05
C GLN A 88 9.63 11.69 -12.47
N ILE A 89 8.72 11.15 -11.65
CA ILE A 89 7.28 11.15 -11.93
C ILE A 89 6.75 12.59 -11.94
N ILE A 90 7.08 13.39 -10.91
CA ILE A 90 6.66 14.80 -10.84
C ILE A 90 7.19 15.58 -12.04
N SER A 91 8.45 15.36 -12.42
CA SER A 91 9.07 16.02 -13.58
C SER A 91 8.43 15.62 -14.90
N SER A 92 7.98 14.36 -15.03
CA SER A 92 7.31 13.85 -16.23
C SER A 92 5.86 14.32 -16.34
N PHE A 93 5.22 14.62 -15.21
CA PHE A 93 3.85 15.09 -15.12
C PHE A 93 3.77 16.38 -14.28
N PRO A 94 4.38 17.48 -14.76
CA PRO A 94 4.42 18.71 -13.99
C PRO A 94 3.00 19.24 -13.79
N PRO A 95 2.68 19.79 -12.61
CA PRO A 95 1.36 20.34 -12.33
C PRO A 95 1.01 21.43 -13.35
N GLN A 96 -0.17 21.32 -13.95
CA GLN A 96 -0.69 22.36 -14.83
C GLN A 96 -0.95 23.62 -14.00
N ARG A 97 -0.35 24.74 -14.43
CA ARG A 97 -0.51 26.06 -13.80
C ARG A 97 -1.87 26.67 -14.13
#